data_AF-R4Z3A7-F1
#
_entry.id   AF-R4Z3A7-F1
#
_cell.length_a   1.000
_cell.length_b   1.000
_cell.length_c   1.000
_cell.angle_alpha   90.00
_cell.angle_beta   90.00
_cell.angle_gamma   90.00
#
_symmetry.space_group_name_H-M   'P 1'
#
loop_
_entity.id
_entity.type
_entity.pdbx_description
1 polymer ?
#
loop_
_entity_poly.entity_id
_entity_poly.type
_entity_poly.pdbx_seq_one_letter_code
_entity_poly.pdbx_strand_id
1 'polypeptide(L)' 'MAPPTKPSDADYPPLLTVAQVQDYTQLGRGQVYRLIQDYLDSGGREGIPSVRFGHSLRVPLDGLRRMSALPDQEGATL' A
#
# COMPACT_ATOMS: atom_id res chain seq x y z
N MET A 1 -26.65 12.02 -6.36
CA MET A 1 -25.21 11.88 -6.67
C MET A 1 -24.74 10.65 -5.90
N ALA A 2 -24.35 9.57 -6.59
CA ALA A 2 -23.86 8.38 -5.90
C ALA A 2 -22.61 8.76 -5.07
N PRO A 3 -22.41 8.18 -3.87
CA PRO A 3 -21.18 8.41 -3.13
C PRO A 3 -19.98 7.97 -4.01
N PRO A 4 -18.82 8.63 -3.91
CA PRO A 4 -17.63 8.12 -4.58
C PRO A 4 -17.40 6.70 -4.09
N THR A 5 -17.43 5.74 -5.01
CA THR A 5 -17.08 4.35 -4.74
C THR A 5 -15.65 4.37 -4.21
N LYS A 6 -15.42 3.80 -3.03
CA LYS A 6 -14.06 3.65 -2.49
C LYS A 6 -13.24 2.86 -3.52
N PRO A 7 -12.00 3.28 -3.85
CA PRO A 7 -11.16 2.51 -4.74
C PRO A 7 -10.99 1.11 -4.16
N SER A 8 -11.16 0.14 -5.04
CA SER A 8 -10.96 -1.26 -4.76
C SER A 8 -9.51 -1.65 -5.05
N ASP A 9 -9.14 -2.80 -4.56
CA ASP A 9 -7.84 -3.40 -4.76
C ASP A 9 -7.44 -3.56 -6.25
N ALA A 10 -8.42 -3.68 -7.15
CA ALA A 10 -8.22 -3.76 -8.60
C ALA A 10 -7.85 -2.42 -9.25
N ASP A 11 -8.05 -1.30 -8.56
CA ASP A 11 -7.78 0.05 -9.07
C ASP A 11 -6.30 0.46 -8.90
N TYR A 12 -5.49 -0.35 -8.21
CA TYR A 12 -4.08 -0.07 -7.95
C TYR A 12 -3.13 -0.97 -8.76
N PRO A 13 -1.98 -0.44 -9.22
CA PRO A 13 -0.93 -1.26 -9.80
C PRO A 13 -0.31 -2.19 -8.74
N PRO A 14 0.36 -3.29 -9.13
CA PRO A 14 0.99 -4.22 -8.18
C PRO A 14 2.13 -3.59 -7.37
N LEU A 15 2.71 -2.48 -7.86
CA LEU A 15 3.77 -1.72 -7.21
C LEU A 15 3.35 -0.26 -7.04
N LEU A 16 3.01 0.12 -5.82
CA LEU A 16 2.46 1.41 -5.50
C LEU A 16 3.57 2.46 -5.34
N THR A 17 3.26 3.68 -5.75
CA THR A 17 3.98 4.89 -5.36
C THR A 17 3.62 5.30 -3.94
N VAL A 18 4.42 6.15 -3.30
CA VAL A 18 4.10 6.71 -1.97
C VAL A 18 2.75 7.44 -1.95
N ALA A 19 2.35 8.09 -3.05
CA ALA A 19 1.04 8.75 -3.14
C ALA A 19 -0.10 7.72 -3.11
N GLN A 20 0.02 6.63 -3.87
CA GLN A 20 -0.97 5.55 -3.87
C GLN A 20 -1.01 4.79 -2.54
N VAL A 21 0.13 4.64 -1.84
CA VAL A 21 0.14 4.04 -0.50
C VAL A 21 -0.65 4.91 0.49
N GLN A 22 -0.44 6.23 0.47
CA GLN A 22 -1.21 7.15 1.32
C GLN A 22 -2.71 7.04 1.06
N ASP A 23 -3.10 6.97 -0.21
CA ASP A 23 -4.48 6.80 -0.63
C ASP A 23 -5.06 5.45 -0.15
N TYR A 24 -4.33 4.36 -0.39
CA TYR A 24 -4.72 2.99 -0.02
C TYR A 24 -4.84 2.79 1.49
N THR A 25 -3.87 3.28 2.27
CA THR A 25 -3.81 3.07 3.72
C THR A 25 -4.42 4.21 4.53
N GLN A 26 -4.81 5.31 3.90
CA GLN A 26 -5.25 6.56 4.54
C GLN A 26 -4.25 7.14 5.55
N LEU A 27 -2.95 6.89 5.34
CA LEU A 27 -1.87 7.40 6.19
C LEU A 27 -1.28 8.67 5.60
N GLY A 28 -0.78 9.55 6.46
CA GLY A 28 -0.09 10.75 6.02
C GLY A 28 1.30 10.46 5.42
N ARG A 29 1.77 11.30 4.50
CA ARG A 29 3.08 11.19 3.84
C ARG A 29 4.23 10.86 4.79
N GLY A 30 4.35 11.60 5.90
CA GLY A 30 5.42 11.40 6.88
C GLY A 30 5.35 10.04 7.58
N GLN A 31 4.15 9.56 7.90
CA GLN A 31 3.96 8.23 8.48
C GLN A 31 4.35 7.14 7.49
N VAL A 32 3.97 7.29 6.22
CA VAL A 32 4.32 6.34 5.16
C VAL A 32 5.84 6.25 5.01
N TYR A 33 6.55 7.39 4.89
CA TYR A 33 8.02 7.36 4.80
C TYR A 33 8.70 6.75 6.02
N ARG A 34 8.20 7.04 7.22
CA ARG A 34 8.73 6.43 8.44
C ARG A 34 8.56 4.91 8.42
N LEU A 35 7.36 4.40 8.12
CA LEU A 35 7.10 2.97 8.07
C LEU A 35 7.88 2.26 6.95
N ILE A 36 8.11 2.93 5.82
CA ILE A 36 9.02 2.43 4.78
C ILE A 36 10.44 2.30 5.33
N GLN A 37 10.92 3.32 6.05
CA GLN A 37 12.26 3.33 6.61
C GLN A 37 12.42 2.23 7.67
N ASP A 38 11.44 2.08 8.56
CA ASP A 38 11.38 1.01 9.56
C ASP A 38 11.46 -0.39 8.89
N TYR A 39 10.81 -0.58 7.75
CA TYR A 39 10.90 -1.82 6.97
C TYR A 39 12.28 -2.09 6.42
N LEU A 40 12.94 -1.07 5.87
CA LEU A 40 14.29 -1.21 5.34
C LEU A 40 15.30 -1.48 6.46
N ASP A 41 15.22 -0.74 7.55
CA ASP A 41 16.17 -0.82 8.67
C ASP A 41 16.00 -2.11 9.46
N SER A 42 14.76 -2.61 9.58
CA SER A 42 14.49 -3.89 10.24
C SER A 42 14.79 -5.11 9.36
N GLY A 43 15.16 -4.93 8.09
CA GLY A 43 15.31 -6.04 7.14
C GLY A 43 13.98 -6.73 6.82
N GLY A 44 12.89 -5.97 6.84
CA GLY A 44 11.55 -6.40 6.45
C GLY A 44 10.68 -6.97 7.57
N ARG A 45 11.02 -6.71 8.84
CA ARG A 45 10.28 -7.25 10.00
C ARG A 45 9.18 -6.32 10.50
N GLU A 46 9.34 -5.02 10.35
CA GLU A 46 8.41 -4.00 10.85
C GLU A 46 8.12 -2.95 9.77
N GLY A 47 7.03 -2.19 9.87
CA GLY A 47 6.71 -1.13 8.91
C GLY A 47 6.02 -1.60 7.63
N ILE A 48 6.15 -0.83 6.53
CA ILE A 48 5.47 -1.09 5.25
C ILE A 48 6.40 -1.81 4.26
N PRO A 49 6.00 -2.98 3.71
CA PRO A 49 6.73 -3.70 2.69
C PRO A 49 7.17 -2.82 1.55
N SER A 50 8.48 -2.73 1.34
CA SER A 50 9.06 -1.78 0.40
C SER A 50 10.24 -2.39 -0.35
N VAL A 51 10.33 -2.08 -1.64
CA VAL A 51 11.45 -2.46 -2.51
C VAL A 51 12.08 -1.22 -3.12
N ARG A 52 13.40 -1.26 -3.31
CA ARG A 52 14.16 -0.21 -3.99
C ARG A 52 14.59 -0.66 -5.38
N PHE A 53 14.21 0.10 -6.39
CA PHE A 53 14.73 0.03 -7.74
C PHE A 53 15.74 1.18 -7.92
N GLY A 54 16.98 0.95 -7.50
CA GLY A 54 17.98 2.02 -7.39
C GLY A 54 17.52 3.13 -6.45
N HIS A 55 17.29 4.33 -6.99
CA HIS A 55 16.80 5.48 -6.22
C HIS A 55 15.27 5.57 -6.10
N SER A 56 14.54 4.70 -6.80
CA SER A 56 13.07 4.68 -6.75
C SER A 56 12.55 3.70 -5.72
N LEU A 57 11.58 4.13 -4.91
CA LEU A 57 10.89 3.28 -3.94
C LEU A 57 9.53 2.83 -4.49
N ARG A 58 9.19 1.56 -4.28
CA ARG A 58 7.85 1.02 -4.52
C ARG A 58 7.39 0.14 -3.36
N VAL A 59 6.09 0.10 -3.16
CA VAL A 59 5.43 -0.75 -2.15
C VAL A 59 4.62 -1.83 -2.88
N PRO A 60 4.91 -3.12 -2.67
CA PRO A 60 4.10 -4.19 -3.26
C PRO A 60 2.69 -4.22 -2.66
N LEU A 61 1.66 -4.19 -3.51
CA LEU A 61 0.26 -4.24 -3.08
C LEU A 61 -0.04 -5.48 -2.25
N ASP A 62 0.42 -6.65 -2.71
CA ASP A 62 0.27 -7.92 -1.99
C ASP A 62 0.91 -7.88 -0.59
N GLY A 63 1.95 -7.08 -0.41
CA GLY A 63 2.57 -6.87 0.91
C GLY A 63 1.60 -6.19 1.87
N LEU A 64 0.97 -5.10 1.42
CA LEU A 64 -0.04 -4.38 2.20
C LEU A 64 -1.29 -5.24 2.47
N ARG A 65 -1.77 -5.99 1.46
CA ARG A 65 -2.90 -6.92 1.62
C ARG A 65 -2.65 -7.96 2.72
N ARG A 66 -1.45 -8.55 2.74
CA ARG A 66 -1.07 -9.53 3.77
C ARG A 66 -1.03 -8.92 5.17
N MET A 67 -0.62 -7.65 5.30
CA MET A 67 -0.58 -6.97 6.60
C MET A 67 -1.96 -6.64 7.15
N SER A 68 -2.88 -6.20 6.30
CA SER A 68 -4.22 -5.78 6.73
C SER A 68 -5.14 -6.96 7.06
N ALA A 69 -4.74 -8.18 6.69
CA ALA A 69 -5.58 -9.39 6.76
C ALA A 69 -6.97 -9.22 6.12
N LEU A 70 -7.13 -8.19 5.28
CA LEU A 70 -8.35 -7.97 4.52
C LEU A 70 -8.36 -8.99 3.38
N PRO A 71 -9.36 -9.88 3.31
CA PRO A 71 -9.50 -10.74 2.15
C PRO A 71 -9.68 -9.85 0.92
N ASP A 72 -9.11 -10.28 -0.21
CA ASP A 72 -9.29 -9.64 -1.51
C ASP A 72 -10.79 -9.37 -1.67
N GLN A 73 -11.17 -8.11 -1.81
CA GLN A 73 -12.55 -7.77 -2.12
C GLN A 73 -12.70 -8.01 -3.63
N GLU A 74 -12.71 -9.28 -4.03
CA GLU A 74 -13.06 -9.67 -5.40
C GLU A 74 -14.40 -9.01 -5.72
N GLY A 75 -14.42 -8.28 -6.83
CA GLY A 75 -15.46 -7.32 -7.16
C GLY A 75 -16.85 -7.82 -6.79
N ALA A 76 -17.51 -7.07 -5.90
CA ALA A 76 -18.94 -7.18 -5.66
C ALA A 76 -19.68 -6.84 -6.96
N THR A 77 -19.72 -7.81 -7.86
CA THR A 77 -20.55 -7.81 -9.05
C THR A 77 -21.85 -8.48 -8.62
N LEU A 78 -22.88 -7.66 -8.42
CA LEU A 78 -24.28 -8.06 -8.60
C LEU A 78 -24.72 -7.64 -9.99
#